data_AF-A0A212F6C1-F1
#
_entry.id   AF-A0A212F6C1-F1
#
_cell.length_a   1.000
_cell.length_b   1.000
_cell.length_c   1.000
_cell.angle_alpha   90.00
_cell.angle_beta   90.00
_cell.angle_gamma   90.00
#
_symmetry.space_group_name_H-M   'P 1'
#
loop_
_entity.id
_entity.type
_entity.pdbx_description
1 polymer ?
#
loop_
_entity_poly.entity_id
_entity_poly.type
_entity_poly.pdbx_seq_one_letter_code
_entity_poly.pdbx_strand_id
1 'polypeptide(L)'
;MHKFMKKQLLEYQIFLIEQIDKDRFNKGALFNIGYTVSRVFGNWHCYVFHDVDLLPIDGRVLYSCPQQPTHMSSAVDCYDFRLPYYGLFGGVTILKPTHYEAVNGYSNYYWDWGAEDDDMYARLQAQKFPVLHYSYSLGRYATLPHDPAKENSQKQVYLVINT
;
A
#
# COMPACT_ATOMS: atom_id res chain seq x y z
N MET A 1 10.16 -7.69 10.39
CA MET A 1 10.31 -6.27 9.97
C MET A 1 11.29 -5.43 10.79
N HIS A 2 11.22 -5.36 12.13
CA HIS A 2 12.08 -4.44 12.90
C HIS A 2 13.60 -4.55 12.62
N LYS A 3 14.15 -5.77 12.58
CA LYS A 3 15.56 -6.00 12.25
C LYS A 3 15.93 -5.52 10.83
N PHE A 4 14.99 -5.65 9.89
CA PHE A 4 15.15 -5.22 8.50
C PHE A 4 15.24 -3.69 8.42
N MET A 5 14.29 -2.96 9.01
CA MET A 5 14.27 -1.50 8.98
C MET A 5 15.42 -0.87 9.80
N LYS A 6 15.78 -1.46 10.95
CA LYS A 6 16.93 -0.97 11.76
C LYS A 6 18.26 -1.03 10.99
N LYS A 7 18.47 -2.04 10.15
CA LYS A 7 19.67 -2.13 9.31
C LYS A 7 19.76 -1.03 8.25
N GLN A 8 18.63 -0.43 7.89
CA GLN A 8 18.55 0.70 6.96
C GLN A 8 18.72 2.05 7.66
N LEU A 9 18.97 2.05 8.98
CA LEU A 9 19.16 3.26 9.80
C LEU A 9 17.97 4.23 9.73
N LEU A 10 16.76 3.69 9.63
CA LEU A 10 15.52 4.47 9.57
C LEU A 10 15.07 4.87 10.97
N GLU A 11 14.62 6.12 11.09
CA GLU A 11 13.65 6.52 12.10
C GLU A 11 12.26 6.10 11.59
N TYR A 12 11.62 5.18 12.29
CA TYR A 12 10.32 4.64 11.88
C TYR A 12 9.46 4.30 13.10
N GLN A 13 8.15 4.31 12.87
CA GLN A 13 7.15 3.81 13.79
C GLN A 13 6.23 2.86 13.02
N ILE A 14 5.87 1.73 13.64
CA ILE A 14 4.87 0.82 13.09
C ILE A 14 3.52 1.17 13.72
N PHE A 15 2.53 1.41 12.89
CA PHE A 15 1.14 1.61 13.29
C PHE A 15 0.33 0.41 12.79
N LEU A 16 -0.16 -0.41 13.71
CA LEU A 16 -1.10 -1.48 13.42
C LEU A 16 -2.52 -0.93 13.61
N ILE A 17 -3.29 -0.84 12.52
CA ILE A 17 -4.66 -0.33 12.56
C ILE A 17 -5.61 -1.51 12.50
N GLU A 18 -6.24 -1.80 13.64
CA GLU A 18 -7.11 -2.96 13.82
C GLU A 18 -8.59 -2.55 13.68
N GLN A 19 -9.32 -3.24 12.79
CA GLN A 19 -10.78 -3.14 12.71
C GLN A 19 -11.39 -4.09 13.75
N ILE A 20 -12.13 -3.54 14.70
CA ILE A 20 -12.67 -4.29 15.85
C ILE A 20 -14.17 -4.60 15.74
N ASP A 21 -14.86 -3.94 14.81
CA ASP A 21 -16.25 -4.26 14.49
C ASP A 21 -16.35 -5.58 13.70
N LYS A 22 -17.59 -6.05 13.50
CA LYS A 22 -17.88 -7.29 12.77
C LYS A 22 -18.31 -7.04 11.33
N ASP A 23 -18.12 -5.81 10.84
CA ASP A 23 -18.50 -5.46 9.48
C ASP A 23 -17.46 -6.00 8.48
N ARG A 24 -17.72 -5.75 7.19
CA ARG A 24 -16.80 -6.13 6.11
C ARG A 24 -15.47 -5.41 6.30
N PHE A 25 -14.37 -6.08 5.98
CA PHE A 25 -13.05 -5.48 6.12
C PHE A 25 -12.86 -4.31 5.15
N ASN A 26 -12.30 -3.20 5.61
CA ASN A 26 -12.08 -2.00 4.76
C ASN A 26 -10.63 -1.52 4.84
N LYS A 27 -9.78 -2.11 3.99
CA LYS A 27 -8.34 -1.82 3.94
C LYS A 27 -8.05 -0.34 3.66
N GLY A 28 -8.74 0.26 2.68
CA GLY A 28 -8.56 1.66 2.32
C GLY A 28 -8.89 2.62 3.47
N ALA A 29 -9.99 2.37 4.19
CA ALA A 29 -10.35 3.16 5.37
C ALA A 29 -9.33 3.00 6.51
N LEU A 30 -8.83 1.78 6.76
CA LEU A 30 -7.81 1.55 7.79
C LEU A 30 -6.49 2.28 7.46
N PHE A 31 -6.08 2.29 6.19
CA PHE A 31 -4.94 3.09 5.73
C PHE A 31 -5.15 4.59 5.93
N ASN A 32 -6.34 5.12 5.62
CA ASN A 32 -6.69 6.52 5.88
C ASN A 32 -6.68 6.88 7.38
N ILE A 33 -7.19 5.99 8.23
CA ILE A 33 -7.15 6.15 9.69
C ILE A 33 -5.69 6.16 10.16
N GLY A 34 -4.87 5.21 9.69
CA GLY A 34 -3.45 5.15 10.01
C GLY A 34 -2.69 6.41 9.62
N TYR A 35 -2.91 6.92 8.40
CA TYR A 35 -2.32 8.17 7.93
C TYR A 35 -2.71 9.37 8.81
N THR A 36 -3.98 9.45 9.22
CA THR A 36 -4.46 10.53 10.09
C THR A 36 -3.85 10.43 11.50
N VAL A 37 -3.90 9.25 12.11
CA VAL A 37 -3.48 9.03 13.49
C VAL A 37 -1.97 9.18 13.66
N SER A 38 -1.17 8.67 12.72
CA SER A 38 0.29 8.72 12.81
C SER A 38 0.83 10.15 12.96
N ARG A 39 0.15 11.14 12.39
CA ARG A 39 0.55 12.57 12.43
C ARG A 39 0.51 13.16 13.83
N VAL A 40 -0.25 12.56 14.74
CA VAL A 40 -0.25 12.94 16.16
C VAL A 40 1.07 12.57 16.84
N PHE A 41 1.76 11.54 16.33
CA PHE A 41 3.01 11.02 16.90
C PHE A 41 4.27 11.58 16.25
N GLY A 42 4.14 12.39 15.19
CA GLY A 42 5.30 13.00 14.54
C GLY A 42 5.00 13.53 13.14
N ASN A 43 5.97 14.27 12.60
CA ASN A 43 5.94 14.72 11.21
C ASN A 43 6.68 13.70 10.32
N TRP A 44 5.93 12.80 9.70
CA TRP A 44 6.48 11.74 8.87
C TRP A 44 6.69 12.23 7.43
N HIS A 45 7.92 12.07 6.92
CA HIS A 45 8.22 12.39 5.51
C HIS A 45 7.86 11.27 4.54
N CYS A 46 7.49 10.10 5.07
CA CYS A 46 7.24 8.91 4.28
C CYS A 46 6.21 7.99 4.92
N TYR A 47 5.35 7.42 4.07
CA TYR A 47 4.35 6.45 4.45
C TYR A 47 4.52 5.17 3.63
N VAL A 48 4.63 4.05 4.33
CA VAL A 48 4.61 2.71 3.73
C VAL A 48 3.28 2.06 4.13
N PHE A 49 2.42 1.80 3.16
CA PHE A 49 1.18 1.04 3.35
C PHE A 49 1.49 -0.42 3.04
N HIS A 50 1.14 -1.32 3.96
CA HIS A 50 1.79 -2.62 4.02
C HIS A 50 0.82 -3.70 4.48
N ASP A 51 0.57 -4.68 3.62
CA ASP A 51 -0.14 -5.90 4.02
C ASP A 51 0.68 -6.69 5.04
N VAL A 52 0.03 -7.20 6.09
CA VAL A 52 0.71 -7.82 7.24
C VAL A 52 1.37 -9.15 6.91
N ASP A 53 0.90 -9.80 5.83
CA ASP A 53 1.35 -11.10 5.34
C ASP A 53 2.49 -11.02 4.32
N LEU A 54 2.90 -9.83 3.87
CA LEU A 54 4.01 -9.68 2.93
C LEU A 54 5.31 -9.38 3.64
N LEU A 55 6.40 -10.09 3.31
CA LEU A 55 7.74 -9.81 3.87
C LEU A 55 8.77 -9.65 2.74
N PRO A 56 9.60 -8.59 2.77
CA PRO A 56 10.64 -8.41 1.75
C PRO A 56 11.70 -9.51 1.88
N ILE A 57 12.00 -10.16 0.77
CA ILE A 57 13.03 -11.20 0.68
C ILE A 57 14.41 -10.56 0.50
N ASP A 58 14.48 -9.49 -0.31
CA ASP A 58 15.73 -8.82 -0.63
C ASP A 58 16.04 -7.69 0.34
N GLY A 59 17.21 -7.76 1.00
CA GLY A 59 17.69 -6.75 1.95
C GLY A 59 17.91 -5.35 1.35
N ARG A 60 17.95 -5.25 0.02
CA ARG A 60 18.18 -4.00 -0.71
C ARG A 60 16.90 -3.21 -0.98
N VAL A 61 15.72 -3.75 -0.68
CA VAL A 61 14.46 -2.99 -0.78
C VAL A 61 14.46 -1.91 0.28
N LEU A 62 14.52 -0.65 -0.15
CA LEU A 62 14.60 0.49 0.75
C LEU A 62 13.20 0.93 1.19
N TYR A 63 13.01 1.06 2.50
CA TYR A 63 11.78 1.55 3.14
C TYR A 63 11.86 3.07 3.43
N SER A 64 12.65 3.79 2.65
CA SER A 64 12.72 5.25 2.63
C SER A 64 12.06 5.80 1.37
N CYS A 65 11.44 6.98 1.46
CA CYS A 65 10.59 7.48 0.38
C CYS A 65 11.37 7.82 -0.89
N PRO A 66 11.01 7.20 -2.04
CA PRO A 66 11.48 7.65 -3.34
C PRO A 66 10.83 8.98 -3.73
N GLN A 67 11.29 9.56 -4.85
CA GLN A 67 10.71 10.81 -5.35
C GLN A 67 9.25 10.65 -5.79
N GLN A 68 8.89 9.49 -6.33
CA GLN A 68 7.57 9.19 -6.90
C GLN A 68 6.85 8.07 -6.13
N PRO A 69 5.50 8.00 -6.16
CA PRO A 69 4.77 6.87 -5.59
C PRO A 69 5.30 5.55 -6.15
N THR A 70 5.59 4.59 -5.28
CA THR A 70 6.25 3.35 -5.69
C THR A 70 5.54 2.12 -5.14
N HIS A 71 5.26 1.17 -6.02
CA HIS A 71 4.83 -0.18 -5.67
C HIS A 71 6.07 -1.02 -5.31
N MET A 72 6.16 -1.44 -4.05
CA MET A 72 7.31 -2.15 -3.49
C MET A 72 7.27 -3.66 -3.76
N SER A 73 6.09 -4.26 -3.61
CA SER A 73 5.85 -5.70 -3.80
C SER A 73 5.55 -6.10 -5.24
N SER A 74 6.37 -5.65 -6.20
CA SER A 74 6.15 -5.92 -7.63
C SER A 74 6.36 -7.37 -8.05
N ALA A 75 6.96 -8.20 -7.19
CA ALA A 75 7.19 -9.62 -7.40
C ALA A 75 6.88 -10.42 -6.13
N VAL A 76 5.66 -10.94 -6.00
CA VAL A 76 5.24 -11.77 -4.85
C VAL A 76 5.30 -13.25 -5.21
N ASP A 77 5.73 -14.10 -4.27
CA ASP A 77 5.88 -15.54 -4.46
C ASP A 77 4.60 -16.27 -4.89
N CYS A 78 3.44 -15.89 -4.34
CA CYS A 78 2.14 -16.47 -4.71
C CYS A 78 1.72 -16.16 -6.16
N TYR A 79 2.41 -15.22 -6.82
CA TYR A 79 2.26 -14.91 -8.25
C TYR A 79 3.51 -15.29 -9.05
N ASP A 80 4.27 -16.30 -8.62
CA ASP A 80 5.51 -16.75 -9.25
C ASP A 80 6.55 -15.64 -9.47
N PHE A 81 6.59 -14.66 -8.55
CA PHE A 81 7.44 -13.47 -8.65
C PHE A 81 7.19 -12.63 -9.92
N ARG A 82 5.97 -12.64 -10.45
CA ARG A 82 5.54 -11.83 -11.59
C ARG A 82 4.49 -10.82 -11.15
N LEU A 83 4.50 -9.66 -11.79
CA LEU A 83 3.47 -8.65 -11.59
C LEU A 83 2.20 -9.10 -12.35
N PRO A 84 1.05 -9.27 -11.68
CA PRO A 84 -0.18 -9.71 -12.33
C PRO A 84 -0.64 -8.79 -13.47
N TYR A 85 -0.55 -7.47 -13.29
CA TYR A 85 -0.83 -6.46 -14.30
C TYR A 85 -0.13 -5.14 -13.93
N TYR A 86 0.15 -4.31 -14.94
CA TYR A 86 0.96 -3.09 -14.77
C TYR A 86 0.35 -2.08 -13.79
N GLY A 87 -0.98 -1.92 -13.79
CA GLY A 87 -1.68 -0.98 -12.91
C GLY A 87 -1.75 -1.38 -11.43
N LEU A 88 -1.22 -2.56 -11.04
CA LEU A 88 -1.33 -3.03 -9.66
C LEU A 88 -0.52 -2.14 -8.72
N PHE A 89 -1.20 -1.58 -7.71
CA PHE A 89 -0.63 -0.75 -6.64
C PHE A 89 -1.06 -1.25 -5.25
N GLY A 90 -1.12 -2.58 -5.10
CA GLY A 90 -1.49 -3.29 -3.87
C GLY A 90 -0.28 -3.85 -3.10
N GLY A 91 -0.55 -4.70 -2.11
CA GLY A 91 0.49 -5.33 -1.30
C GLY A 91 1.24 -4.35 -0.38
N VAL A 92 2.41 -3.92 -0.83
CA VAL A 92 3.26 -2.94 -0.15
C VAL A 92 3.55 -1.77 -1.09
N THR A 93 3.16 -0.57 -0.67
CA THR A 93 3.37 0.67 -1.43
C THR A 93 4.00 1.75 -0.55
N ILE A 94 4.67 2.71 -1.19
CA ILE A 94 5.34 3.80 -0.50
C ILE A 94 5.06 5.14 -1.17
N LEU A 95 4.65 6.12 -0.37
CA LEU A 95 4.26 7.45 -0.81
C LEU A 95 4.77 8.52 0.15
N LYS A 96 5.06 9.71 -0.41
CA LYS A 96 5.21 10.92 0.37
C LYS A 96 3.84 11.42 0.84
N PRO A 97 3.77 12.15 1.97
CA PRO A 97 2.54 12.82 2.42
C PRO A 97 1.89 13.66 1.33
N THR A 98 2.71 14.39 0.56
CA THR A 98 2.24 15.25 -0.55
C THR A 98 1.53 14.49 -1.66
N HIS A 99 1.96 13.26 -1.98
CA HIS A 99 1.26 12.43 -2.97
C HIS A 99 -0.07 11.94 -2.41
N TYR A 100 -0.07 11.49 -1.15
CA TYR A 100 -1.25 10.95 -0.48
C TYR A 100 -2.35 12.01 -0.32
N GLU A 101 -1.96 13.22 0.07
CA GLU A 101 -2.88 14.36 0.21
C GLU A 101 -3.43 14.83 -1.14
N ALA A 102 -2.59 14.88 -2.18
CA ALA A 102 -3.03 15.30 -3.51
C ALA A 102 -4.07 14.38 -4.16
N VAL A 103 -4.11 13.09 -3.78
CA VAL A 103 -5.12 12.13 -4.23
C VAL A 103 -6.29 11.95 -3.26
N ASN A 104 -6.30 12.71 -2.16
CA ASN A 104 -7.26 12.57 -1.07
C ASN A 104 -7.29 11.14 -0.46
N GLY A 105 -6.11 10.53 -0.30
CA GLY A 105 -5.95 9.20 0.27
C GLY A 105 -6.61 8.07 -0.52
N TYR A 106 -6.77 6.91 0.13
CA TYR A 106 -7.50 5.76 -0.41
C TYR A 106 -9.02 6.02 -0.40
N SER A 107 -9.78 5.32 -1.25
CA SER A 107 -11.24 5.31 -1.15
C SER A 107 -11.73 4.55 0.08
N ASN A 108 -12.74 5.09 0.76
CA ASN A 108 -13.42 4.42 1.89
C ASN A 108 -14.57 3.50 1.44
N TYR A 109 -14.84 3.38 0.13
CA TYR A 109 -16.01 2.70 -0.40
C TYR A 109 -15.77 1.25 -0.83
N TYR A 110 -14.53 0.76 -0.74
CA TYR A 110 -14.20 -0.64 -1.04
C TYR A 110 -14.24 -1.47 0.25
N TRP A 111 -15.08 -2.49 0.22
CA TRP A 111 -15.32 -3.40 1.33
C TRP A 111 -15.02 -4.83 0.88
N ASP A 112 -14.44 -5.63 1.77
CA ASP A 112 -13.77 -6.90 1.45
C ASP A 112 -12.59 -6.71 0.48
N TRP A 113 -12.06 -7.81 -0.07
CA TRP A 113 -10.85 -7.77 -0.89
C TRP A 113 -11.09 -7.21 -2.30
N GLY A 114 -10.28 -6.23 -2.69
CA GLY A 114 -10.04 -5.84 -4.08
C GLY A 114 -10.55 -4.45 -4.49
N ALA A 115 -9.86 -3.91 -5.50
CA ALA A 115 -10.10 -2.67 -6.22
C ALA A 115 -9.79 -1.35 -5.48
N GLU A 116 -9.48 -1.37 -4.18
CA GLU A 116 -9.05 -0.16 -3.46
C GLU A 116 -7.67 0.33 -3.91
N ASP A 117 -6.81 -0.61 -4.30
CA ASP A 117 -5.47 -0.38 -4.82
C ASP A 117 -5.49 0.09 -6.28
N ASP A 118 -6.35 -0.49 -7.11
CA ASP A 118 -6.62 -0.04 -8.48
C ASP A 118 -7.15 1.41 -8.51
N ASP A 119 -8.07 1.73 -7.59
CA ASP A 119 -8.59 3.09 -7.40
C ASP A 119 -7.48 4.07 -7.02
N MET A 120 -6.61 3.68 -6.09
CA MET A 120 -5.45 4.50 -5.70
C MET A 120 -4.50 4.72 -6.87
N TYR A 121 -4.20 3.68 -7.66
CA TYR A 121 -3.40 3.82 -8.88
C TYR A 121 -4.03 4.83 -9.84
N ALA A 122 -5.33 4.71 -10.10
CA ALA A 122 -6.05 5.62 -11.00
C ALA A 122 -6.01 7.08 -10.51
N ARG A 123 -6.15 7.33 -9.20
CA ARG A 123 -6.04 8.68 -8.63
C ARG A 123 -4.63 9.26 -8.80
N LEU A 124 -3.59 8.46 -8.59
CA LEU A 124 -2.21 8.89 -8.78
C LEU A 124 -1.95 9.26 -10.25
N GLN A 125 -2.46 8.47 -11.19
CA GLN A 125 -2.40 8.77 -12.62
C GLN A 125 -3.15 10.07 -12.97
N ALA A 126 -4.34 10.29 -12.40
CA ALA A 126 -5.12 11.51 -12.61
C ALA A 126 -4.38 12.77 -12.13
N GLN A 127 -3.61 12.67 -11.04
CA GLN A 127 -2.72 13.72 -10.54
C GLN A 127 -1.37 13.79 -11.28
N LYS A 128 -1.18 13.00 -12.35
CA LYS A 128 0.04 12.92 -13.16
C LYS A 128 1.29 12.53 -12.37
N PHE A 129 1.11 11.78 -11.28
CA PHE A 129 2.23 11.16 -10.59
C PHE A 129 2.60 9.85 -11.29
N PRO A 130 3.82 9.74 -11.86
CA PRO A 130 4.24 8.48 -12.46
C PRO A 130 4.48 7.47 -11.35
N VAL A 131 3.70 6.39 -11.38
CA VAL A 131 3.87 5.28 -10.45
C VAL A 131 5.05 4.42 -10.91
N LEU A 132 5.97 4.15 -10.00
CA LEU A 132 7.11 3.28 -10.24
C LEU A 132 6.87 1.91 -9.62
N HIS A 133 7.43 0.87 -10.24
CA HIS A 133 7.50 -0.46 -9.66
C HIS A 133 8.96 -0.79 -9.40
N TYR A 134 9.27 -1.38 -8.24
CA TYR A 134 10.59 -2.00 -8.07
C TYR A 134 10.83 -3.03 -9.17
N SER A 135 12.08 -3.21 -9.60
CA SER A 135 12.42 -4.25 -10.56
C SER A 135 12.06 -5.64 -9.99
N TYR A 136 11.69 -6.58 -10.86
CA TYR A 136 11.36 -7.96 -10.45
C TYR A 136 12.47 -8.65 -9.65
N SER A 137 13.73 -8.27 -9.90
CA SER A 137 14.89 -8.77 -9.18
C SER A 137 15.00 -8.25 -7.74
N LEU A 138 14.39 -7.09 -7.45
CA LEU A 138 14.54 -6.37 -6.19
C LEU A 138 13.25 -6.39 -5.37
N GLY A 139 12.10 -6.11 -5.97
CA GLY A 139 10.78 -6.05 -5.32
C GLY A 139 10.19 -7.42 -4.95
N ARG A 140 11.04 -8.36 -4.49
CA ARG A 140 10.66 -9.73 -4.16
C ARG A 140 10.12 -9.83 -2.75
N TYR A 141 8.89 -10.30 -2.61
CA TYR A 141 8.21 -10.50 -1.34
C TYR A 141 7.73 -11.95 -1.18
N ALA A 142 7.78 -12.43 0.05
CA ALA A 142 7.20 -13.71 0.46
C ALA A 142 5.85 -13.47 1.13
N THR A 143 4.88 -14.33 0.87
CA THR A 143 3.56 -14.31 1.50
C THR A 143 3.56 -15.25 2.71
N LEU A 144 3.10 -14.78 3.86
CA LEU A 144 2.84 -15.62 5.02
C LEU A 144 1.65 -16.54 4.73
N PRO A 145 1.63 -17.79 5.21
CA PRO A 145 0.49 -18.69 4.98
C PRO A 145 -0.81 -18.13 5.57
N HIS A 146 -1.86 -18.04 4.75
CA HIS A 146 -3.20 -17.62 5.15
C HIS A 146 -4.28 -18.20 4.21
N ASP A 147 -5.52 -18.20 4.67
CA ASP A 147 -6.68 -18.51 3.80
C ASP A 147 -6.98 -17.33 2.87
N PRO A 148 -7.49 -17.55 1.64
CA PRO A 148 -7.89 -16.46 0.76
C PRO A 148 -8.95 -15.56 1.40
N ALA A 149 -8.81 -14.25 1.20
CA ALA A 149 -9.82 -13.29 1.64
C ALA A 149 -11.10 -13.41 0.81
N LYS A 150 -12.22 -12.97 1.38
CA LYS A 150 -13.50 -12.86 0.65
C LYS A 150 -13.38 -11.77 -0.40
N GLU A 151 -13.72 -12.07 -1.66
CA GLU A 151 -13.70 -11.07 -2.73
C GLU A 151 -14.86 -10.07 -2.63
N ASN A 152 -14.57 -8.81 -2.97
CA ASN A 152 -15.59 -7.80 -3.18
C ASN A 152 -16.40 -8.11 -4.45
N SER A 153 -17.72 -8.28 -4.31
CA SER A 153 -18.64 -8.51 -5.42
C SER A 153 -18.91 -7.26 -6.27
N GLN A 154 -18.52 -6.08 -5.79
CA GLN A 154 -18.70 -4.78 -6.47
C GLN A 154 -17.33 -4.15 -6.75
N LYS A 155 -16.65 -4.63 -7.80
CA LYS A 155 -15.32 -4.16 -8.22
C LYS A 155 -15.32 -2.79 -8.94
N GLN A 156 -16.48 -2.15 -9.08
CA GLN A 156 -16.63 -0.86 -9.76
C GLN A 156 -17.34 0.14 -8.84
N VAL A 157 -16.57 1.06 -8.25
CA VAL A 157 -17.12 2.29 -7.66
C VAL A 157 -16.87 3.41 -8.66
N TYR A 158 -17.93 4.00 -9.20
CA TYR A 158 -17.79 5.11 -10.15
C TYR A 158 -17.17 6.31 -9.43
N LEU A 159 -15.96 6.69 -9.83
CA LEU A 159 -15.30 7.92 -9.41
C LEU A 159 -16.13 9.13 -9.91
N VAL A 160 -16.92 9.74 -9.03
CA VAL A 160 -17.43 11.10 -9.24
C VAL A 160 -16.31 12.05 -8.86
N ILE A 161 -15.39 12.27 -9.80
CA ILE A 161 -14.39 13.33 -9.67
C ILE A 161 -15.12 14.63 -10.02
N ASN A 162 -15.61 15.36 -9.02
CA ASN A 162 -16.06 16.73 -9.25
C ASN A 162 -14.83 17.58 -9.60
N THR A 163 -14.75 17.97 -10.88
CA THR A 163 -13.84 18.98 -11.41
C THR A 163 -14.20 20.38 -10.95
#